data_AF-A0A9P3GWS7-F1
#
_entry.id   AF-A0A9P3GWS7-F1
#
_cell.length_a   1.000
_cell.length_b   1.000
_cell.length_c   1.000
_cell.angle_alpha   90.00
_cell.angle_beta   90.00
_cell.angle_gamma   90.00
#
_symmetry.space_group_name_H-M   'P 1'
#
loop_
_entity.id
_entity.type
_entity.pdbx_description
1 polymer ?
#
loop_
_entity_poly.entity_id
_entity_poly.type
_entity_poly.pdbx_seq_one_letter_code
_entity_poly.pdbx_strand_id
1 'polypeptide(L)'
;MNLPPVPTLPEAEVRSLVQEFNSLPRRHIVPTGPEPNHWVFGLHVVPIPPAGYLLFLVNPASRLVHGLGPLPIETRPLSAEEAHDRAVKVAVLLLKAFVSKLGRTDAPEHHKVAPWDWAAEDAELAAAVGGALRALGVRTELCNVGTATEHERNYSTEAFTKFLENLVRNMRAAREARST
;
A
#
# COMPACT_ATOMS: atom_id res chain seq x y z
N MET A 1 -22.91 3.31 -12.55
CA MET A 1 -21.59 3.89 -12.87
C MET A 1 -20.56 2.79 -12.68
N ASN A 2 -19.98 2.29 -13.77
CA ASN A 2 -18.86 1.35 -13.70
C ASN A 2 -17.65 2.15 -13.21
N LEU A 3 -17.11 1.78 -12.05
CA LEU A 3 -15.80 2.25 -11.66
C LEU A 3 -14.82 1.81 -12.74
N PRO A 4 -13.90 2.68 -13.20
CA PRO A 4 -12.83 2.21 -14.06
C PRO A 4 -12.12 1.06 -13.32
N PRO A 5 -11.86 -0.07 -13.98
CA PRO A 5 -11.01 -1.09 -13.40
C PRO A 5 -9.70 -0.42 -13.00
N VAL A 6 -9.18 -0.74 -11.81
CA VAL A 6 -7.77 -0.47 -11.48
C VAL A 6 -7.00 -0.90 -12.72
N PRO A 7 -6.29 0.01 -13.42
CA PRO A 7 -5.62 -0.37 -14.65
C PRO A 7 -4.66 -1.49 -14.25
N THR A 8 -4.93 -2.70 -14.73
CA THR A 8 -3.94 -3.75 -14.70
C THR A 8 -2.81 -3.19 -15.55
N LEU A 9 -1.74 -2.76 -14.89
CA LEU A 9 -0.59 -2.20 -15.58
C LEU A 9 -0.17 -3.23 -16.65
N PRO A 10 0.10 -2.78 -17.89
CA PRO A 10 0.67 -3.66 -18.90
C PRO A 10 1.88 -4.41 -18.34
N GLU A 11 2.09 -5.65 -18.76
CA GLU A 11 3.18 -6.48 -18.23
C GLU A 11 4.55 -5.79 -18.33
N ALA A 12 4.79 -5.02 -19.40
CA ALA A 12 6.00 -4.22 -19.59
C ALA A 12 6.17 -3.12 -18.53
N GLU A 13 5.07 -2.48 -18.11
CA GLU A 13 5.08 -1.47 -17.06
C GLU A 13 5.31 -2.12 -15.68
N VAL A 14 4.67 -3.27 -15.42
CA VAL A 14 4.93 -4.05 -14.20
C VAL A 14 6.40 -4.44 -14.10
N ARG A 15 6.99 -4.92 -15.20
CA ARG A 15 8.41 -5.29 -15.26
C ARG A 15 9.32 -4.09 -15.00
N SER A 16 9.02 -2.94 -15.59
CA SER A 16 9.76 -1.69 -15.37
C SER A 16 9.68 -1.24 -13.91
N LEU A 17 8.48 -1.34 -13.31
CA LEU A 17 8.25 -1.02 -11.91
C LEU A 17 9.04 -1.94 -10.97
N VAL A 18 9.07 -3.25 -11.24
CA VAL A 18 9.87 -4.22 -10.47
C VAL A 18 11.36 -3.89 -10.58
N GLN A 19 11.85 -3.56 -11.78
CA GLN A 19 13.25 -3.17 -11.98
C GLN A 19 13.60 -1.90 -11.20
N GLU A 20 12.77 -0.86 -11.27
CA GLU A 20 12.97 0.37 -10.52
C GLU A 20 12.95 0.08 -9.01
N PHE A 21 11.96 -0.64 -8.52
CA PHE A 21 11.86 -1.01 -7.10
C PHE A 21 13.06 -1.82 -6.60
N ASN A 22 13.53 -2.81 -7.38
CA ASN A 22 14.68 -3.63 -7.03
C ASN A 22 15.98 -2.81 -7.00
N SER A 23 16.08 -1.74 -7.80
CA SER A 23 17.23 -0.82 -7.79
C SER A 23 17.21 0.17 -6.62
N LEU A 24 16.09 0.30 -5.89
CA LEU A 24 16.02 1.19 -4.74
C LEU A 24 17.00 0.77 -3.64
N PRO A 25 17.74 1.72 -3.05
CA PRO A 25 18.56 1.46 -1.88
C PRO A 25 17.69 0.96 -0.72
N ARG A 26 18.23 0.04 0.06
CA ARG A 26 17.63 -0.42 1.32
C ARG A 26 18.42 0.15 2.48
N ARG A 27 17.70 0.76 3.42
CA ARG A 27 18.25 1.34 4.65
C ARG A 27 17.46 0.80 5.82
N HIS A 28 18.12 0.58 6.95
CA HIS A 28 17.47 0.16 8.19
C HIS A 28 16.58 1.25 8.80
N ILE A 29 16.76 2.51 8.39
CA ILE A 29 16.00 3.67 8.87
C ILE A 29 15.24 4.35 7.74
N VAL A 30 14.12 4.99 8.07
CA VAL A 30 13.34 5.77 7.11
C VAL A 30 14.14 6.98 6.63
N PRO A 31 13.90 7.51 5.42
CA PRO A 31 14.67 8.66 4.94
C PRO A 31 14.42 9.95 5.72
N THR A 32 13.29 10.02 6.45
CA THR A 32 12.85 11.22 7.15
C THR A 32 13.36 11.33 8.59
N GLY A 33 14.01 10.29 9.13
CA GLY A 33 14.33 10.24 10.55
C GLY A 33 15.09 8.98 10.96
N PRO A 34 15.44 8.86 12.25
CA PRO A 34 16.20 7.74 12.79
C PRO A 34 15.36 6.46 12.98
N GLU A 35 14.06 6.50 12.72
CA GLU A 35 13.15 5.39 13.01
C GLU A 35 13.36 4.21 12.05
N PRO A 36 13.08 2.97 12.51
CA PRO A 36 13.19 1.78 11.67
C PRO A 36 12.37 1.89 10.37
N ASN A 37 12.94 1.43 9.27
CA ASN A 37 12.29 1.31 7.96
C ASN A 37 11.42 0.05 7.88
N HIS A 38 10.57 -0.14 8.89
CA HIS A 38 9.59 -1.21 9.01
C HIS A 38 8.21 -0.70 8.61
N TRP A 39 7.53 -1.41 7.72
CA TRP A 39 6.21 -1.01 7.23
C TRP A 39 5.16 -2.07 7.48
N VAL A 40 3.98 -1.64 7.93
CA VAL A 40 2.81 -2.50 8.12
C VAL A 40 1.78 -2.11 7.07
N PHE A 41 1.15 -3.08 6.44
CA PHE A 41 0.11 -2.81 5.45
C PHE A 41 -1.14 -3.69 5.62
N GLY A 42 -2.27 -3.16 5.20
CA GLY A 42 -3.55 -3.85 5.24
C GLY A 42 -4.54 -3.30 4.21
N LEU A 43 -5.64 -4.01 4.02
CA LEU A 43 -6.75 -3.59 3.17
C LEU A 43 -7.89 -3.08 4.03
N HIS A 44 -8.16 -1.78 3.93
CA HIS A 44 -9.20 -1.12 4.72
C HIS A 44 -10.35 -0.66 3.83
N VAL A 45 -11.59 -0.93 4.24
CA VAL A 45 -12.77 -0.52 3.49
C VAL A 45 -12.97 0.99 3.63
N VAL A 46 -13.06 1.69 2.50
CA VAL A 46 -13.49 3.09 2.43
C VAL A 46 -14.92 3.12 1.92
N PRO A 47 -15.92 3.48 2.76
CA PRO A 47 -17.34 3.45 2.39
C PRO A 47 -17.78 4.70 1.61
N ILE A 48 -16.85 5.55 1.17
CA ILE A 48 -17.14 6.80 0.47
C ILE A 48 -17.06 6.54 -1.04
N PRO A 49 -18.06 6.92 -1.84
CA PRO A 49 -18.01 6.77 -3.29
C PRO A 49 -16.79 7.48 -3.92
N PRO A 50 -15.99 6.80 -4.76
CA PRO A 50 -16.09 5.38 -5.10
C PRO A 50 -15.67 4.45 -3.96
N ALA A 51 -16.60 3.63 -3.46
CA ALA A 51 -16.32 2.70 -2.36
C ALA A 51 -15.36 1.62 -2.83
N GLY A 52 -14.42 1.24 -1.96
CA GLY A 52 -13.33 0.35 -2.32
C GLY A 52 -12.49 -0.07 -1.11
N TYR A 53 -11.64 -1.07 -1.30
CA TYR A 53 -10.51 -1.27 -0.41
C TYR A 53 -9.43 -0.23 -0.69
N LEU A 54 -8.86 0.33 0.36
CA LEU A 54 -7.63 1.10 0.33
C LEU A 54 -6.51 0.21 0.87
N LEU A 55 -5.46 0.03 0.07
CA LEU A 55 -4.20 -0.48 0.59
C LEU A 55 -3.59 0.62 1.45
N PHE A 56 -3.59 0.40 2.76
CA PHE A 56 -3.08 1.35 3.74
C PHE A 56 -1.74 0.85 4.26
N LEU A 57 -0.72 1.70 4.18
CA LEU A 57 0.62 1.46 4.67
C LEU A 57 0.90 2.42 5.83
N VAL A 58 1.50 1.90 6.89
CA VAL A 58 1.99 2.69 8.01
C VAL A 58 3.41 2.30 8.37
N ASN A 59 4.19 3.26 8.81
CA ASN A 59 5.41 2.99 9.56
C ASN A 59 5.10 3.26 11.05
N PRO A 60 4.96 2.23 11.89
CA PRO A 60 4.51 2.40 13.27
C PRO A 60 5.38 3.34 14.12
N ALA A 61 6.70 3.34 13.87
CA ALA A 61 7.66 4.13 14.64
C ALA A 61 7.67 5.61 14.22
N SER A 62 7.79 5.91 12.92
CA SER A 62 7.83 7.28 12.39
C SER A 62 6.45 7.91 12.21
N ARG A 63 5.37 7.13 12.37
CA ARG A 63 3.98 7.55 12.17
C ARG A 63 3.63 7.99 10.75
N LEU A 64 4.49 7.69 9.78
CA LEU A 64 4.19 7.91 8.36
C LEU A 64 3.06 6.99 7.92
N VAL A 65 2.15 7.53 7.10
CA VAL A 65 1.01 6.80 6.55
C VAL A 65 0.90 7.06 5.05
N HIS A 66 0.43 6.07 4.30
CA HIS A 66 0.16 6.21 2.88
C HIS A 66 -0.98 5.29 2.44
N GLY A 67 -1.86 5.77 1.58
CA GLY A 67 -3.00 5.01 1.07
C GLY A 67 -2.98 4.92 -0.45
N LEU A 68 -3.20 3.73 -1.00
CA LEU A 68 -3.37 3.49 -2.44
C LEU A 68 -4.69 2.78 -2.72
N GLY A 69 -5.36 3.16 -3.81
CA GLY A 69 -6.63 2.57 -4.21
C GLY A 69 -7.51 3.56 -4.97
N PRO A 70 -8.83 3.29 -5.08
CA PRO A 70 -9.53 2.13 -4.52
C PRO A 70 -9.26 0.83 -5.30
N LEU A 71 -9.16 -0.29 -4.58
CA LEU A 71 -9.34 -1.64 -5.10
C LEU A 71 -10.83 -2.04 -5.00
N PRO A 72 -11.36 -2.89 -5.89
CA PRO A 72 -12.76 -3.35 -5.81
C PRO A 72 -13.05 -4.06 -4.49
N ILE A 73 -14.24 -3.83 -3.90
CA ILE A 73 -14.72 -4.62 -2.76
C ILE A 73 -15.36 -5.90 -3.30
N GLU A 74 -15.00 -7.03 -2.70
CA GLU A 74 -15.60 -8.31 -3.04
C GLU A 74 -16.93 -8.51 -2.29
N THR A 75 -18.00 -8.79 -3.03
CA THR A 75 -19.34 -9.05 -2.47
C THR A 75 -19.58 -10.53 -2.15
N ARG A 76 -18.61 -11.38 -2.45
CA ARG A 76 -18.62 -12.83 -2.20
C ARG A 76 -17.21 -13.30 -1.85
N PRO A 77 -17.09 -14.51 -1.25
CA PRO A 77 -15.79 -15.16 -1.14
C PRO A 77 -15.10 -15.25 -2.50
N LEU A 78 -13.80 -14.98 -2.50
CA LEU A 78 -12.97 -15.07 -3.70
C LEU A 78 -12.66 -16.52 -4.03
N SER A 79 -12.58 -16.82 -5.33
CA SER A 79 -11.91 -18.02 -5.79
C SER A 79 -10.41 -17.93 -5.50
N ALA A 80 -9.70 -19.06 -5.54
CA ALA A 80 -8.25 -19.06 -5.37
C ALA A 80 -7.53 -18.20 -6.44
N GLU A 81 -8.04 -18.18 -7.67
CA GLU A 81 -7.51 -17.36 -8.76
C GLU A 81 -7.72 -15.87 -8.50
N GLU A 82 -8.91 -15.48 -8.02
CA GLU A 82 -9.20 -14.08 -7.70
C GLU A 82 -8.43 -13.59 -6.48
N ALA A 83 -8.23 -14.45 -5.47
CA ALA A 83 -7.38 -14.15 -4.33
C ALA A 83 -5.92 -13.94 -4.76
N HIS A 84 -5.43 -14.77 -5.69
CA HIS A 84 -4.10 -14.62 -6.29
C HIS A 84 -3.98 -13.30 -7.09
N ASP A 85 -4.94 -12.99 -7.96
CA ASP A 85 -4.97 -11.73 -8.71
C ASP A 85 -5.01 -10.51 -7.78
N ARG A 86 -5.78 -10.56 -6.69
CA ARG A 86 -5.78 -9.52 -5.66
C ARG A 86 -4.40 -9.36 -5.02
N ALA A 87 -3.73 -10.46 -4.68
CA ALA A 87 -2.38 -10.40 -4.11
C ALA A 87 -1.37 -9.79 -5.09
N VAL A 88 -1.46 -10.09 -6.39
CA VAL A 88 -0.65 -9.46 -7.44
C VAL A 88 -0.92 -7.96 -7.51
N LYS A 89 -2.19 -7.53 -7.50
CA LYS A 89 -2.56 -6.10 -7.48
C LYS A 89 -2.02 -5.38 -6.25
N VAL A 90 -2.13 -5.99 -5.07
CA VAL A 90 -1.57 -5.43 -3.82
C VAL A 90 -0.04 -5.32 -3.92
N ALA A 91 0.64 -6.37 -4.40
CA ALA A 91 2.08 -6.34 -4.60
C ALA A 91 2.49 -5.19 -5.53
N VAL A 92 1.85 -5.03 -6.69
CA VAL A 92 2.11 -3.93 -7.63
C VAL A 92 1.89 -2.56 -6.97
N LEU A 93 0.81 -2.38 -6.20
CA LEU A 93 0.57 -1.13 -5.48
C LEU A 93 1.64 -0.84 -4.42
N LEU A 94 2.12 -1.87 -3.69
CA LEU A 94 3.23 -1.71 -2.75
C LEU A 94 4.49 -1.23 -3.46
N LEU A 95 4.89 -1.85 -4.58
CA LEU A 95 6.07 -1.43 -5.33
C LEU A 95 5.94 0.02 -5.79
N LYS A 96 4.77 0.39 -6.34
CA LYS A 96 4.45 1.75 -6.77
C LYS A 96 4.55 2.76 -5.63
N ALA A 97 4.12 2.40 -4.43
CA ALA A 97 4.18 3.28 -3.26
C ALA A 97 5.62 3.76 -3.01
N PHE A 98 6.59 2.84 -2.95
CA PHE A 98 7.98 3.21 -2.65
C PHE A 98 8.69 3.89 -3.83
N VAL A 99 8.44 3.42 -5.05
CA VAL A 99 8.96 4.06 -6.27
C VAL A 99 8.46 5.51 -6.41
N SER A 100 7.22 5.78 -5.99
CA SER A 100 6.62 7.12 -6.03
C SER A 100 6.86 7.97 -4.76
N LYS A 101 7.83 7.61 -3.91
CA LYS A 101 8.14 8.33 -2.65
C LYS A 101 6.91 8.46 -1.74
N LEU A 102 6.05 7.45 -1.73
CA LEU A 102 4.78 7.42 -1.01
C LEU A 102 3.86 8.59 -1.40
N GLY A 103 3.84 8.93 -2.69
CA GLY A 103 3.06 10.04 -3.25
C GLY A 103 3.57 11.44 -2.92
N ARG A 104 4.75 11.57 -2.27
CA ARG A 104 5.34 12.87 -1.95
C ARG A 104 6.07 13.44 -3.17
N THR A 105 5.35 14.22 -3.98
CA THR A 105 5.87 14.83 -5.21
C THR A 105 7.12 15.67 -4.97
N ASP A 106 7.12 16.43 -3.87
CA ASP A 106 8.18 17.40 -3.55
C ASP A 106 9.34 16.77 -2.75
N ALA A 107 9.26 15.48 -2.43
CA ALA A 107 10.31 14.82 -1.69
C ALA A 107 11.56 14.61 -2.58
N PRO A 108 12.77 14.89 -2.07
CA PRO A 108 14.03 14.58 -2.75
C PRO A 108 14.12 13.12 -3.22
N GLU A 109 14.83 12.85 -4.32
CA GLU A 109 14.96 11.50 -4.89
C GLU A 109 15.58 10.48 -3.93
N HIS A 110 16.42 10.91 -2.98
CA HIS A 110 16.97 10.01 -1.95
C HIS A 110 15.91 9.49 -0.95
N HIS A 111 14.65 9.95 -1.03
CA HIS A 111 13.52 9.37 -0.32
C HIS A 111 12.99 8.10 -0.98
N LYS A 112 13.38 7.81 -2.24
CA LYS A 112 13.11 6.51 -2.86
C LYS A 112 13.99 5.45 -2.22
N VAL A 113 13.48 4.85 -1.15
CA VAL A 113 14.10 3.71 -0.49
C VAL A 113 13.11 2.57 -0.47
N ALA A 114 13.60 1.35 -0.70
CA ALA A 114 12.81 0.17 -0.42
C ALA A 114 12.72 -0.05 1.10
N PRO A 115 11.65 -0.70 1.57
CA PRO A 115 11.53 -1.06 2.98
C PRO A 115 12.70 -1.95 3.41
N TRP A 116 13.06 -1.87 4.69
CA TRP A 116 13.95 -2.87 5.26
C TRP A 116 13.20 -4.18 5.41
N ASP A 117 12.03 -4.12 6.01
CA ASP A 117 11.08 -5.22 6.11
C ASP A 117 9.64 -4.68 6.10
N TRP A 118 8.69 -5.58 5.94
CA TRP A 118 7.28 -5.25 6.05
C TRP A 118 6.46 -6.43 6.57
N ALA A 119 5.30 -6.11 7.10
CA ALA A 119 4.33 -7.08 7.59
C ALA A 119 2.93 -6.73 7.09
N ALA A 120 2.12 -7.76 6.81
CA ALA A 120 0.70 -7.58 6.56
C ALA A 120 -0.09 -7.70 7.86
N GLU A 121 -1.26 -7.06 7.95
CA GLU A 121 -2.12 -7.12 9.14
C GLU A 121 -2.58 -8.55 9.47
N ASP A 122 -2.78 -9.40 8.45
CA ASP A 122 -3.15 -10.81 8.60
C ASP A 122 -2.18 -11.75 7.85
N ALA A 123 -2.14 -13.00 8.30
CA ALA A 123 -1.19 -14.00 7.80
C ALA A 123 -1.50 -14.50 6.38
N GLU A 124 -2.78 -14.49 5.97
CA GLU A 124 -3.19 -14.93 4.64
C GLU A 124 -2.75 -13.92 3.58
N LEU A 125 -2.99 -12.63 3.84
CA LEU A 125 -2.53 -11.52 3.02
C LEU A 125 -1.00 -11.49 2.95
N ALA A 126 -0.31 -11.71 4.08
CA ALA A 126 1.16 -11.80 4.11
C ALA A 126 1.67 -12.90 3.17
N ALA A 127 1.14 -14.12 3.29
CA ALA A 127 1.56 -15.25 2.48
C ALA A 127 1.25 -15.03 0.99
N ALA A 128 0.05 -14.55 0.67
CA ALA A 128 -0.38 -14.33 -0.70
C ALA A 128 0.45 -13.23 -1.39
N VAL A 129 0.67 -12.10 -0.73
CA VAL A 129 1.48 -10.99 -1.25
C VAL A 129 2.95 -11.39 -1.35
N GLY A 130 3.50 -12.11 -0.38
CA GLY A 130 4.87 -12.64 -0.45
C GLY A 130 5.07 -13.59 -1.65
N GLY A 131 4.09 -14.44 -1.92
CA GLY A 131 4.07 -15.29 -3.11
C GLY A 131 4.02 -14.48 -4.41
N ALA A 132 3.16 -13.46 -4.48
CA ALA A 132 3.03 -12.59 -5.64
C ALA A 132 4.31 -11.77 -5.91
N LEU A 133 4.92 -11.18 -4.87
CA LEU A 133 6.20 -10.46 -4.98
C LEU A 133 7.31 -11.36 -5.56
N ARG A 134 7.37 -12.62 -5.10
CA ARG A 134 8.31 -13.61 -5.62
C ARG A 134 8.07 -13.91 -7.09
N ALA A 135 6.81 -14.12 -7.48
CA ALA A 135 6.44 -14.39 -8.87
C ALA A 135 6.77 -13.20 -9.81
N LEU A 136 6.65 -11.97 -9.29
CA LEU A 136 7.00 -10.75 -10.02
C LEU A 136 8.51 -10.52 -10.16
N GLY A 137 9.36 -11.28 -9.45
CA GLY A 137 10.81 -11.12 -9.49
C GLY A 137 11.37 -10.04 -8.54
N VAL A 138 10.64 -9.75 -7.46
CA VAL A 138 11.15 -8.86 -6.38
C VAL A 138 12.28 -9.57 -5.61
N ARG A 139 13.23 -8.79 -5.10
CA ARG A 139 14.33 -9.25 -4.24
C ARG A 139 13.84 -10.19 -3.13
N THR A 140 14.51 -11.33 -2.98
CA THR A 140 14.07 -12.46 -2.14
C THR A 140 13.82 -12.07 -0.68
N GLU A 141 14.66 -11.20 -0.13
CA GLU A 141 14.49 -10.65 1.23
C GLU A 141 13.15 -9.94 1.48
N LEU A 142 12.55 -9.31 0.47
CA LEU A 142 11.31 -8.54 0.57
C LEU A 142 10.08 -9.41 0.26
N CYS A 143 10.30 -10.60 -0.30
CA CYS A 143 9.24 -11.58 -0.50
C CYS A 143 8.86 -12.31 0.80
N ASN A 144 9.66 -12.18 1.86
CA ASN A 144 9.32 -12.69 3.19
C ASN A 144 8.49 -11.64 3.95
N VAL A 145 7.19 -11.61 3.67
CA VAL A 145 6.25 -10.68 4.33
C VAL A 145 5.90 -11.24 5.71
N GLY A 146 6.16 -10.46 6.75
CA GLY A 146 5.78 -10.81 8.12
C GLY A 146 4.27 -10.69 8.37
N THR A 147 3.84 -11.10 9.56
CA THR A 147 2.51 -10.77 10.08
C THR A 147 2.66 -9.74 11.17
N ALA A 148 1.85 -8.69 11.12
CA ALA A 148 1.90 -7.60 12.07
C ALA A 148 1.63 -8.11 13.49
N THR A 149 2.28 -7.51 14.46
CA THR A 149 1.97 -7.71 15.87
C THR A 149 0.61 -7.08 16.20
N GLU A 150 0.06 -7.43 17.37
CA GLU A 150 -1.17 -6.80 17.86
C GLU A 150 -1.01 -5.28 18.02
N HIS A 151 0.14 -4.85 18.56
CA HIS A 151 0.44 -3.42 18.72
C HIS A 151 0.44 -2.67 17.38
N GLU A 152 1.05 -3.26 16.36
CA GLU A 152 1.12 -2.69 15.01
C GLU A 152 -0.26 -2.61 14.35
N ARG A 153 -1.08 -3.67 14.47
CA ARG A 153 -2.47 -3.66 13.98
C ARG A 153 -3.31 -2.59 14.65
N ASN A 154 -3.21 -2.47 15.97
CA ASN A 154 -3.95 -1.46 16.73
C ASN A 154 -3.56 -0.06 16.28
N TYR A 155 -2.26 0.19 16.08
CA TYR A 155 -1.80 1.47 15.56
C TYR A 155 -2.27 1.72 14.13
N SER A 156 -2.17 0.74 13.22
CA SER A 156 -2.66 0.85 11.85
C SER A 156 -4.14 1.21 11.80
N THR A 157 -4.95 0.60 12.67
CA THR A 157 -6.39 0.87 12.80
C THR A 157 -6.66 2.30 13.28
N GLU A 158 -5.97 2.77 14.31
CA GLU A 158 -6.08 4.16 14.78
C GLU A 158 -5.65 5.17 13.70
N ALA A 159 -4.54 4.89 13.02
CA ALA A 159 -4.01 5.71 11.95
C ALA A 159 -4.98 5.78 10.76
N PHE A 160 -5.58 4.64 10.38
CA PHE A 160 -6.60 4.59 9.33
C PHE A 160 -7.85 5.38 9.70
N THR A 161 -8.32 5.28 10.95
CA THR A 161 -9.48 6.04 11.43
C THR A 161 -9.26 7.54 11.26
N LYS A 162 -8.12 8.06 11.75
CA LYS A 162 -7.74 9.48 11.60
C LYS A 162 -7.57 9.87 10.12
N PHE A 163 -6.99 8.99 9.31
CA PHE A 163 -6.84 9.20 7.88
C PHE A 163 -8.20 9.34 7.19
N LEU A 164 -9.15 8.45 7.49
CA LEU A 164 -10.50 8.46 6.91
C LEU A 164 -11.27 9.70 7.33
N GLU A 165 -11.21 10.11 8.60
CA GLU A 165 -11.83 11.34 9.09
C GLU A 165 -11.32 12.58 8.32
N ASN A 166 -10.00 12.67 8.15
CA ASN A 166 -9.38 13.75 7.38
C ASN A 166 -9.80 13.72 5.90
N LEU A 167 -9.86 12.53 5.30
CA LEU A 167 -10.32 12.35 3.91
C LEU A 167 -11.75 12.83 3.73
N VAL A 168 -12.67 12.42 4.61
CA VAL A 168 -14.08 12.86 4.61
C VAL A 168 -14.17 14.38 4.72
N ARG A 169 -13.44 14.98 5.68
CA ARG A 169 -13.44 16.44 5.89
C ARG A 169 -12.98 17.19 4.65
N ASN A 170 -11.88 16.75 4.04
CA ASN A 170 -11.33 17.39 2.84
C ASN A 170 -12.27 17.26 1.64
N MET A 171 -12.93 16.10 1.46
CA MET A 171 -13.91 15.90 0.39
C MET A 171 -15.14 16.80 0.55
N ARG A 172 -15.59 17.06 1.78
CA ARG A 172 -16.69 18.00 2.05
C ARG A 172 -16.29 19.43 1.70
N ALA A 173 -15.15 19.90 2.20
CA ALA A 173 -14.65 21.25 1.90
C ALA A 173 -14.45 21.46 0.38
N ALA A 174 -13.92 20.47 -0.34
CA ALA A 174 -13.70 20.55 -1.79
C ALA A 174 -15.01 20.52 -2.62
N ARG A 175 -16.13 20.04 -2.05
CA ARG A 175 -17.46 20.11 -2.66
C ARG A 175 -18.09 21.49 -2.46
N GLU A 176 -17.94 22.06 -1.27
CA GLU A 176 -18.44 23.38 -0.92
C GLU A 176 -17.75 24.46 -1.79
N ALA A 177 -16.42 24.40 -1.92
CA ALA A 177 -15.65 25.33 -2.75
C ALA A 177 -15.92 25.24 -4.27
N ARG A 178 -16.56 24.16 -4.74
CA ARG A 178 -16.99 24.01 -6.15
C ARG A 178 -18.43 24.46 -6.40
N SER A 179 -19.17 24.75 -5.33
CA SER A 179 -20.54 25.23 -5.40
C SER A 179 -20.65 26.76 -5.28
N THR A 180 -19.50 27.43 -5.08
CA THR A 180 -19.30 28.89 -5.06
C THR A 180 -18.55 29.34 -6.30
#